data_AF-A0A8S2SYC3-F1
#
_entry.id   AF-A0A8S2SYC3-F1
#
_cell.length_a   1.000
_cell.length_b   1.000
_cell.length_c   1.000
_cell.angle_alpha   90.00
_cell.angle_beta   90.00
_cell.angle_gamma   90.00
#
_symmetry.space_group_name_H-M   'P 1'
#
loop_
_entity.id
_entity.type
_entity.pdbx_description
1 polymer ?
#
loop_
_entity_poly.entity_id
_entity_poly.type
_entity_poly.pdbx_seq_one_letter_code
_entity_poly.pdbx_strand_id
1 'polypeptide(L)'
;KRAKSAGIDGFALNVGIDDWQPDRVTKALAAAQNNGDFTMFISFDMSSLTFNNGILNRFHFAAYHPNYFRVNGRPFYSTFAGENQDIFWFTWIAASG
;
A
#
# COMPACT_ATOMS: atom_id res chain seq x y z
N LYS A 1 -6.76 -17.34 -7.01
CA LYS A 1 -6.65 -18.67 -7.68
C LYS A 1 -5.87 -18.65 -9.01
N ARG A 2 -6.30 -17.95 -10.08
CA ARG A 2 -5.51 -17.87 -11.35
C ARG A 2 -4.10 -17.29 -11.18
N ALA A 3 -3.97 -16.26 -10.35
CA ALA A 3 -2.67 -15.66 -10.06
C ALA A 3 -1.71 -16.63 -9.35
N LYS A 4 -2.20 -17.39 -8.36
CA LYS A 4 -1.41 -18.47 -7.72
C LYS A 4 -0.94 -19.52 -8.72
N SER A 5 -1.80 -19.97 -9.63
CA SER A 5 -1.38 -20.93 -10.67
C SER A 5 -0.34 -20.36 -11.65
N ALA A 6 -0.19 -19.04 -11.72
CA ALA A 6 0.82 -18.36 -12.50
C ALA A 6 2.08 -18.00 -11.69
N GLY A 7 2.19 -18.45 -10.42
CA GLY A 7 3.34 -18.16 -9.56
C GLY A 7 3.36 -16.73 -8.97
N ILE A 8 2.24 -16.01 -9.00
CA ILE A 8 2.11 -14.70 -8.38
C ILE A 8 1.73 -14.87 -6.91
N ASP A 9 2.51 -14.29 -6.00
CA ASP A 9 2.28 -14.39 -4.56
C ASP A 9 1.66 -13.15 -3.93
N GLY A 10 1.60 -12.04 -4.67
CA GLY A 10 1.02 -10.81 -4.15
C GLY A 10 0.83 -9.73 -5.20
N PHE A 11 0.25 -8.61 -4.76
CA PHE A 11 -0.04 -7.47 -5.62
C PHE A 11 0.31 -6.14 -4.95
N ALA A 12 0.78 -5.19 -5.77
CA ALA A 12 0.85 -3.79 -5.42
C ALA A 12 -0.50 -3.13 -5.73
N LEU A 13 -1.09 -2.45 -4.75
CA LEU A 13 -2.36 -1.74 -4.89
C LEU A 13 -2.07 -0.28 -5.20
N ASN A 14 -2.22 0.12 -6.47
CA ASN A 14 -2.09 1.52 -6.85
C ASN A 14 -3.23 2.35 -6.22
N VAL A 15 -2.89 3.42 -5.50
CA VAL A 15 -3.85 4.32 -4.88
C VAL A 15 -3.51 5.79 -5.15
N GLY A 16 -4.54 6.58 -5.40
CA GLY A 16 -4.53 8.01 -5.63
C GLY A 16 -5.54 8.74 -4.73
N ILE A 17 -5.96 9.93 -5.17
CA ILE A 17 -6.63 10.90 -4.29
C ILE A 17 -8.08 10.55 -3.92
N ASP A 18 -8.77 9.75 -4.75
CA ASP A 18 -10.21 9.57 -4.63
C ASP A 18 -10.66 8.86 -3.34
N ASP A 19 -11.75 9.34 -2.75
CA ASP A 19 -12.25 8.88 -1.46
C ASP A 19 -12.81 7.45 -1.44
N TRP A 20 -13.12 6.88 -2.60
CA TRP A 20 -13.59 5.50 -2.70
C TRP A 20 -12.45 4.47 -2.57
N GLN A 21 -11.19 4.88 -2.69
CA GLN A 21 -10.07 3.95 -2.80
C GLN A 21 -9.72 3.21 -1.50
N PRO A 22 -9.79 3.82 -0.30
CA PRO A 22 -9.66 3.09 0.97
C PRO A 22 -10.61 1.89 1.09
N ASP A 23 -11.87 2.02 0.68
CA ASP A 23 -12.83 0.90 0.67
C ASP A 23 -12.38 -0.24 -0.28
N ARG A 24 -11.78 0.09 -1.43
CA ARG A 24 -11.25 -0.91 -2.36
C ARG A 24 -10.02 -1.62 -1.84
N VAL A 25 -9.16 -0.91 -1.10
CA VAL A 25 -8.02 -1.51 -0.40
C VAL A 25 -8.51 -2.53 0.64
N THR A 26 -9.52 -2.18 1.46
CA THR A 26 -10.14 -3.12 2.42
C THR A 26 -10.67 -4.37 1.72
N LYS A 27 -11.41 -4.19 0.62
CA LYS A 27 -11.96 -5.31 -0.16
C LYS A 27 -10.87 -6.17 -0.79
N ALA A 28 -9.79 -5.57 -1.28
CA ALA A 28 -8.67 -6.29 -1.86
C ALA A 28 -7.92 -7.14 -0.82
N LEU A 29 -7.69 -6.59 0.37
CA LEU A 29 -7.06 -7.31 1.49
C LEU A 29 -7.91 -8.48 1.97
N ALA A 30 -9.21 -8.28 2.13
CA ALA A 30 -10.14 -9.36 2.47
C ALA A 30 -10.16 -10.45 1.39
N ALA A 31 -10.13 -10.06 0.11
CA ALA A 31 -10.05 -11.02 -0.99
C ALA A 31 -8.70 -11.77 -1.00
N ALA A 32 -7.60 -11.11 -0.65
CA ALA A 32 -6.27 -11.70 -0.54
C ALA A 32 -6.26 -12.85 0.47
N GLN A 33 -6.79 -12.59 1.67
CA GLN A 33 -6.92 -13.57 2.74
C GLN A 33 -7.80 -14.76 2.32
N ASN A 34 -8.95 -14.46 1.69
CA ASN A 34 -9.93 -15.49 1.38
C ASN A 34 -9.63 -16.31 0.11
N ASN A 35 -8.78 -15.82 -0.81
CA ASN A 35 -8.70 -16.39 -2.17
C ASN A 35 -7.30 -16.81 -2.64
N GLY A 36 -6.49 -17.31 -1.71
CA GLY A 36 -5.17 -17.87 -2.02
C GLY A 36 -4.06 -17.34 -1.15
N ASP A 37 -4.38 -16.60 -0.09
CA ASP A 37 -3.42 -16.04 0.88
C ASP A 37 -2.34 -15.22 0.17
N PHE A 38 -2.81 -14.21 -0.58
CA PHE A 38 -1.91 -13.30 -1.28
C PHE A 38 -1.36 -12.25 -0.33
N THR A 39 -0.14 -11.82 -0.59
CA THR A 39 0.45 -10.64 0.03
C THR A 39 0.01 -9.39 -0.71
N MET A 40 -0.29 -8.30 -0.01
CA MET A 40 -0.68 -7.03 -0.60
C MET A 40 0.13 -5.88 -0.01
N PHE A 41 0.44 -4.86 -0.80
CA PHE A 41 1.01 -3.61 -0.30
C PHE A 41 0.53 -2.41 -1.11
N ILE A 42 0.60 -1.22 -0.52
CA ILE A 42 0.21 0.02 -1.20
C ILE A 42 1.32 0.51 -2.13
N SER A 43 0.91 0.95 -3.32
CA SER A 43 1.69 1.79 -4.22
C SER A 43 1.01 3.15 -4.32
N PHE A 44 1.63 4.18 -3.74
CA PHE A 44 1.08 5.53 -3.79
C PHE A 44 1.35 6.16 -5.16
N ASP A 45 0.30 6.55 -5.86
CA ASP A 45 0.36 7.32 -7.09
C ASP A 45 0.57 8.79 -6.76
N MET A 46 1.84 9.17 -6.61
CA MET A 46 2.25 10.54 -6.27
C MET A 46 2.07 11.53 -7.42
N SER A 47 1.68 11.06 -8.61
CA SER A 47 1.22 11.94 -9.69
C SER A 47 -0.18 12.49 -9.42
N SER A 48 -0.96 11.80 -8.59
CA SER A 48 -2.32 12.19 -8.17
C SER A 48 -2.40 12.68 -6.71
N LEU A 49 -1.45 12.28 -5.87
CA LEU A 49 -1.40 12.59 -4.44
C LEU A 49 -0.44 13.76 -4.17
N THR A 50 -0.80 14.63 -3.23
CA THR A 50 0.16 15.60 -2.69
C THR A 50 1.09 14.92 -1.69
N PHE A 51 2.37 15.33 -1.67
CA PHE A 51 3.36 14.94 -0.66
C PHE A 51 2.97 15.49 0.72
N ASN A 52 2.05 14.79 1.37
CA ASN A 52 1.46 15.17 2.66
C ASN A 52 1.18 13.91 3.49
N ASN A 53 1.68 13.90 4.73
CA ASN A 53 1.54 12.74 5.62
C ASN A 53 0.08 12.39 5.89
N GLY A 54 -0.80 13.37 6.05
CA GLY A 54 -2.22 13.15 6.29
C GLY A 54 -2.90 12.43 5.12
N ILE A 55 -2.52 12.77 3.88
CA ILE A 55 -3.03 12.10 2.68
C ILE A 55 -2.58 10.64 2.64
N LEU A 56 -1.30 10.35 2.88
CA LEU A 56 -0.80 8.97 2.88
C LEU A 56 -1.37 8.14 4.05
N ASN A 57 -1.59 8.77 5.21
CA ASN A 57 -2.12 8.12 6.40
C ASN A 57 -3.54 7.57 6.22
N ARG A 58 -4.29 8.05 5.22
CA ARG A 58 -5.61 7.49 4.85
C ARG A 58 -5.55 6.00 4.49
N PHE A 59 -4.38 5.49 4.11
CA PHE A 59 -4.15 4.10 3.74
C PHE A 59 -3.43 3.30 4.81
N HIS A 60 -2.98 3.92 5.91
CA HIS A 60 -2.18 3.25 6.94
C HIS A 60 -2.95 2.13 7.66
N PHE A 61 -4.29 2.17 7.66
CA PHE A 61 -5.11 1.07 8.19
C PHE A 61 -4.77 -0.29 7.55
N ALA A 62 -4.34 -0.30 6.28
CA ALA A 62 -3.98 -1.49 5.54
C ALA A 62 -2.81 -2.24 6.20
N ALA A 63 -1.88 -1.50 6.82
CA ALA A 63 -0.70 -2.04 7.47
C ALA A 63 -0.99 -2.94 8.67
N TYR A 64 -2.21 -2.92 9.22
CA TYR A 64 -2.61 -3.80 10.32
C TYR A 64 -3.22 -5.12 9.83
N HIS A 65 -3.46 -5.27 8.53
CA HIS A 65 -4.03 -6.50 7.99
C HIS A 65 -2.98 -7.63 7.99
N PRO A 66 -3.37 -8.90 8.27
CA PRO A 66 -2.44 -10.04 8.27
C PRO A 66 -1.74 -10.21 6.91
N ASN A 67 -2.49 -10.11 5.81
CA ASN A 67 -1.98 -10.21 4.43
C ASN A 67 -1.19 -8.99 3.92
N TYR A 68 -0.90 -7.99 4.76
CA TYR A 68 -0.10 -6.84 4.33
C TYR A 68 1.39 -7.20 4.28
N PHE A 69 2.08 -6.83 3.20
CA PHE A 69 3.50 -7.11 3.02
C PHE A 69 4.35 -6.34 4.04
N ARG A 70 5.29 -7.05 4.65
CA ARG A 70 6.21 -6.47 5.64
C ARG A 70 7.64 -6.86 5.33
N VAL A 71 8.54 -5.93 5.58
CA VAL A 71 9.99 -6.16 5.54
C VAL A 71 10.52 -5.89 6.94
N ASN A 72 11.18 -6.88 7.55
CA ASN A 72 11.68 -6.80 8.93
C ASN A 72 10.60 -6.37 9.95
N GLY A 73 9.37 -6.89 9.77
CA GLY A 73 8.21 -6.58 10.63
C GLY A 73 7.57 -5.21 10.38
N ARG A 74 8.14 -4.37 9.52
CA ARG A 74 7.61 -3.04 9.18
C ARG A 74 6.76 -3.09 7.91
N PRO A 75 5.64 -2.36 7.83
CA PRO A 75 4.82 -2.29 6.62
C PRO A 75 5.64 -1.76 5.43
N PHE A 76 5.55 -2.45 4.30
CA PHE A 76 6.18 -1.98 3.06
C PHE A 76 5.25 -1.04 2.28
N TYR A 77 5.81 0.00 1.68
CA TYR A 77 5.13 0.92 0.80
C TYR A 77 6.00 1.18 -0.43
N SER A 78 5.36 1.42 -1.57
CA SER A 78 6.01 1.84 -2.81
C SER A 78 5.36 3.09 -3.37
N THR A 79 5.98 3.72 -4.36
CA THR A 79 5.43 4.90 -5.02
C THR A 79 5.57 4.83 -6.54
N PHE A 80 4.62 5.43 -7.23
CA PHE A 80 4.73 5.85 -8.62
C PHE A 80 4.87 7.38 -8.65
N ALA A 81 5.76 7.92 -9.48
CA ALA A 81 6.08 9.35 -9.54
C ALA A 81 6.52 9.97 -8.20
N GLY A 82 7.17 9.19 -7.32
CA GLY A 82 7.58 9.60 -5.98
C GLY A 82 8.95 10.28 -5.88
N GLU A 83 9.61 10.51 -7.00
CA GLU A 83 10.97 11.05 -7.11
C GLU A 83 11.10 12.51 -6.63
N ASN A 84 12.35 12.94 -6.35
CA ASN A 84 12.75 14.32 -6.01
C ASN A 84 12.13 14.90 -4.73
N GLN A 85 11.78 14.06 -3.76
CA GLN A 85 11.06 14.44 -2.53
C GLN A 85 11.76 13.87 -1.27
N ASP A 86 13.09 13.91 -1.26
CA ASP A 86 13.93 13.25 -0.24
C ASP A 86 13.64 13.73 1.18
N ILE A 87 13.47 15.04 1.38
CA ILE A 87 13.14 15.62 2.69
C ILE A 87 11.79 15.08 3.17
N PHE A 88 10.79 15.05 2.29
CA PHE A 88 9.47 14.52 2.64
C PHE A 88 9.59 13.05 3.06
N TRP A 89 10.25 12.19 2.26
CA TRP A 89 10.37 10.77 2.58
C TRP A 89 11.14 10.52 3.87
N PHE A 90 12.21 11.26 4.12
CA PHE A 90 12.95 11.20 5.38
C PHE A 90 12.04 11.50 6.58
N THR A 91 11.26 12.58 6.51
CA THR A 91 10.34 12.95 7.59
C THR A 91 9.15 12.00 7.73
N TRP A 92 8.62 11.48 6.62
CA TRP A 92 7.50 10.55 6.62
C TRP A 92 7.89 9.21 7.25
N ILE A 93 9.05 8.64 6.88
CA ILE A 93 9.55 7.38 7.47
C ILE A 93 9.75 7.54 8.99
N ALA A 94 10.30 8.68 9.43
CA ALA A 94 10.48 8.96 10.86
C ALA A 94 9.15 9.07 11.62
N ALA A 95 8.08 9.55 10.97
CA ALA A 95 6.76 9.71 11.58
C ALA A 95 5.86 8.46 11.50
N SER A 96 6.15 7.55 10.56
CA SER A 96 5.32 6.38 10.24
C SER A 96 5.89 5.06 10.75
N GLY A 97 7.06 5.12 11.40
CA GLY A 97 7.87 3.99 11.83
C GLY A 97 7.62 3.49 13.23
#